data_AF-A0AA97KCT2-F1
#
_entry.id   AF-A0AA97KCT2-F1
#
_cell.length_a   1.000
_cell.length_b   1.000
_cell.length_c   1.000
_cell.angle_alpha   90.00
_cell.angle_beta   90.00
_cell.angle_gamma   90.00
#
_symmetry.space_group_name_H-M   'P 1'
#
loop_
_entity.id
_entity.type
_entity.pdbx_description
1 polymer ?
#
loop_
_entity_poly.entity_id
_entity_poly.type
_entity_poly.pdbx_seq_one_letter_code
_entity_poly.pdbx_strand_id
1 'polypeptide(L)'
;MEERWHKVLVALVMLLLFGGLVLQYVCPGSECQLRQRLQAARALGGGSSSARRQADPYRAEDESPPRFVPRLNFSAADLLRRVDFNIKGDDLIVFLHIQKTGGTTFGRHLVRNIQLEQPCECKAGQKKCTCHRPGKQETWLFSRFSTGWSCGLHADWTELTNCVPAVVDSKKDAKLRPTRNFYYITILRDPVSRYLSEWRHVQRGATWKASLHVCDGRSPTSEELPSCYSGDDWSGCSLQEFMDCPYNLANNRQVRMLADLSLVGCYNLSVMPEEQRNKVLLDSAKENLKRMAFFGLTEFQRKTQYLFEKTFNMNFISPFTQYNSTRASSVDIDKETQKHIEALNFLDMELYDYAKDLFLQRYQFMRQKEHQEARRKRQEQRKKAKQVHNKEQSNMNSTTDYIGNVEQWR
;
A
#
# COMPACT_ATOMS: atom_id res chain seq x y z
N MET A 1 -45.18 -37.26 30.91
CA MET A 1 -44.47 -35.97 30.72
C MET A 1 -43.25 -36.11 29.80
N GLU A 2 -42.55 -37.25 29.77
CA GLU A 2 -41.35 -37.47 28.93
C GLU A 2 -41.59 -37.36 27.41
N GLU A 3 -42.69 -37.88 26.87
CA GLU A 3 -42.98 -37.79 25.43
C GLU A 3 -43.01 -36.35 24.89
N ARG A 4 -43.53 -35.41 25.70
CA ARG A 4 -43.68 -34.01 25.29
C ARG A 4 -42.32 -33.31 25.24
N TRP A 5 -41.41 -33.69 26.13
CA TRP A 5 -40.02 -33.21 26.12
C TRP A 5 -39.24 -33.76 24.95
N HIS A 6 -39.41 -35.03 24.58
CA HIS A 6 -38.76 -35.60 23.40
C HIS A 6 -39.24 -34.94 22.11
N LYS A 7 -40.55 -34.66 21.96
CA LYS A 7 -41.10 -33.95 20.79
C LYS A 7 -40.58 -32.52 20.68
N VAL A 8 -40.43 -31.82 21.80
CA VAL A 8 -39.84 -30.46 21.84
C VAL A 8 -38.35 -30.49 21.52
N LEU A 9 -37.61 -31.48 22.02
CA LEU A 9 -36.18 -31.63 21.76
C LEU A 9 -35.93 -31.92 20.27
N VAL A 10 -36.72 -32.82 19.67
CA VAL A 10 -36.65 -33.13 18.23
C VAL A 10 -36.99 -31.90 17.39
N ALA A 11 -38.02 -31.13 17.77
CA ALA A 11 -38.37 -29.91 17.07
C ALA A 11 -37.24 -28.85 17.11
N LEU A 12 -36.57 -28.69 18.26
CA LEU A 12 -35.42 -27.79 18.41
C LEU A 12 -34.21 -28.25 17.58
N VAL A 13 -33.92 -29.55 17.56
CA VAL A 13 -32.84 -30.12 16.73
C VAL A 13 -33.13 -29.90 15.24
N MET A 14 -34.37 -30.12 14.80
CA MET A 14 -34.77 -29.88 13.41
C MET A 14 -34.69 -28.40 13.03
N LEU A 15 -35.04 -27.49 13.94
CA LEU A 15 -34.89 -26.03 13.75
C LEU A 15 -33.42 -25.62 13.62
N LEU A 16 -32.52 -26.22 14.41
CA LEU A 16 -31.09 -25.97 14.32
C LEU A 16 -30.48 -26.51 13.02
N LEU A 17 -30.88 -27.71 12.59
CA LEU A 17 -30.44 -28.30 11.32
C LEU A 17 -30.94 -27.49 10.12
N PHE A 18 -32.20 -27.08 10.14
CA PHE A 18 -32.77 -26.22 9.10
C PHE A 18 -32.11 -24.84 9.07
N GLY A 19 -31.89 -24.23 10.24
CA GLY A 19 -31.14 -22.97 10.35
C GLY A 19 -29.71 -23.08 9.82
N GLY A 20 -29.05 -24.22 10.07
CA GLY A 20 -27.72 -24.53 9.52
C GLY A 20 -27.71 -24.67 7.99
N LEU A 21 -28.70 -25.36 7.42
CA LEU A 21 -28.86 -25.50 5.97
C LEU A 21 -29.16 -24.16 5.28
N VAL A 22 -30.05 -23.35 5.87
CA VAL A 22 -30.33 -22.00 5.36
C VAL A 22 -29.08 -21.11 5.45
N LEU A 23 -28.31 -21.18 6.54
CA LEU A 23 -27.04 -20.45 6.65
C LEU A 23 -26.04 -20.87 5.57
N GLN A 24 -25.99 -22.16 5.24
CA GLN A 24 -25.08 -22.71 4.24
C GLN A 24 -25.49 -22.35 2.81
N TYR A 25 -26.80 -22.20 2.55
CA TYR A 25 -27.33 -21.80 1.25
C TYR A 25 -27.25 -20.28 1.01
N VAL A 26 -27.48 -19.47 2.05
CA VAL A 26 -27.41 -18.00 1.99
C VAL A 26 -25.97 -17.48 2.09
N CYS A 27 -25.04 -18.24 2.69
CA CYS A 27 -23.62 -17.89 2.82
C CYS A 27 -22.70 -19.05 2.36
N PRO A 28 -22.47 -19.24 1.04
CA PRO A 28 -21.68 -20.35 0.51
C PRO A 28 -20.15 -20.14 0.60
N GLY A 29 -19.66 -19.24 1.47
CA GLY A 29 -18.25 -18.89 1.59
C GLY A 29 -17.85 -18.39 2.99
N SER A 30 -16.55 -18.25 3.23
CA SER A 30 -15.90 -17.93 4.53
C SER A 30 -16.22 -16.53 5.12
N GLU A 31 -17.27 -15.87 4.67
CA GLU A 31 -17.61 -14.46 4.94
C GLU A 31 -18.79 -14.30 5.93
N CYS A 32 -18.97 -15.24 6.86
CA CYS A 32 -20.01 -15.11 7.89
C CYS A 32 -19.40 -14.70 9.24
N GLN A 33 -19.63 -13.46 9.66
CA GLN A 33 -19.12 -12.87 10.92
C GLN A 33 -19.47 -13.71 12.17
N LEU A 34 -20.55 -14.50 12.12
CA LEU A 34 -20.96 -15.37 13.22
C LEU A 34 -19.99 -16.54 13.44
N ARG A 35 -19.43 -17.10 12.37
CA ARG A 35 -18.43 -18.20 12.44
C ARG A 35 -17.08 -17.70 12.97
N GLN A 36 -16.68 -16.48 12.61
CA GLN A 36 -15.50 -15.82 13.18
C GLN A 36 -15.69 -15.51 14.69
N ARG A 37 -16.88 -15.08 15.12
CA ARG A 37 -17.18 -14.88 16.55
C ARG A 37 -17.17 -16.18 17.36
N LEU A 38 -17.66 -17.29 16.80
CA LEU A 38 -17.60 -18.61 17.44
C LEU A 38 -16.17 -19.18 17.52
N GLN A 39 -15.32 -18.91 16.52
CA GLN A 39 -13.90 -19.24 16.57
C GLN A 39 -13.13 -18.36 17.58
N ALA A 40 -13.47 -17.07 17.67
CA ALA A 40 -12.92 -16.17 18.68
C ALA A 40 -13.31 -16.58 20.11
N ALA A 41 -14.55 -17.04 20.32
CA ALA A 41 -15.01 -17.57 21.60
C ALA A 41 -14.28 -18.86 22.02
N ARG A 42 -13.97 -19.76 21.07
CA ARG A 42 -13.12 -20.95 21.33
C ARG A 42 -11.66 -20.59 21.65
N ALA A 43 -11.12 -19.50 21.10
CA ALA A 43 -9.76 -19.04 21.39
C ALA A 43 -9.58 -18.39 22.78
N LEU A 44 -10.69 -18.04 23.45
CA LEU A 44 -10.73 -17.43 24.78
C LEU A 44 -10.94 -18.44 25.93
N GLY A 45 -11.25 -19.71 25.63
CA GLY A 45 -11.56 -20.75 26.63
C GLY A 45 -10.38 -21.62 27.09
N GLY A 46 -9.16 -21.38 26.62
CA GLY A 46 -7.98 -22.18 26.98
C GLY A 46 -7.01 -21.42 27.88
N GLY A 47 -7.15 -21.58 29.20
CA GLY A 47 -6.26 -20.99 30.20
C GLY A 47 -4.87 -21.63 30.22
N SER A 48 -3.84 -20.84 29.94
CA SER A 48 -2.51 -20.91 30.56
C SER A 48 -1.78 -19.60 30.31
N SER A 49 -1.58 -18.84 31.39
CA SER A 49 -0.93 -17.54 31.48
C SER A 49 0.60 -17.66 31.38
N SER A 50 1.10 -18.10 30.22
CA SER A 50 2.48 -17.82 29.81
C SER A 50 2.44 -16.82 28.65
N ALA A 51 3.22 -15.75 28.75
CA ALA A 51 3.25 -14.63 27.81
C ALA A 51 3.20 -15.12 26.34
N ARG A 52 2.04 -14.97 25.69
CA ARG A 52 1.88 -15.17 24.24
C ARG A 52 2.85 -14.21 23.57
N ARG A 53 4.02 -14.72 23.18
CA ARG A 53 4.89 -14.05 22.20
C ARG A 53 4.01 -13.81 20.98
N GLN A 54 3.65 -12.55 20.71
CA GLN A 54 3.02 -12.20 19.45
C GLN A 54 3.94 -12.71 18.34
N ALA A 55 3.49 -13.73 17.63
CA ALA A 55 4.21 -14.27 16.49
C ALA A 55 4.28 -13.17 15.43
N ASP A 56 5.45 -12.98 14.83
CA ASP A 56 5.67 -12.00 13.79
C ASP A 56 4.76 -12.30 12.57
N PRO A 57 3.76 -11.45 12.26
CA PRO A 57 2.78 -11.72 11.22
C PRO A 57 3.36 -11.64 9.80
N TYR A 58 4.63 -11.24 9.66
CA TYR A 58 5.35 -11.16 8.39
C TYR A 58 6.40 -12.25 8.23
N ARG A 59 6.53 -13.18 9.18
CA ARG A 59 7.53 -14.25 9.11
C ARG A 59 7.42 -15.10 7.84
N ALA A 60 6.21 -15.37 7.37
CA ALA A 60 5.99 -16.12 6.13
C ALA A 60 6.48 -15.37 4.88
N GLU A 61 6.61 -14.04 4.95
CA GLU A 61 7.04 -13.20 3.85
C GLU A 61 8.57 -13.13 3.72
N ASP A 62 9.33 -13.46 4.77
CA ASP A 62 10.79 -13.46 4.75
C ASP A 62 11.36 -14.52 3.79
N GLU A 63 10.62 -15.59 3.55
CA GLU A 63 11.01 -16.72 2.69
C GLU A 63 10.54 -16.58 1.23
N SER A 64 9.77 -15.53 0.91
CA SER A 64 9.13 -15.33 -0.40
C SER A 64 9.51 -13.98 -1.01
N PRO A 65 9.99 -13.89 -2.26
CA PRO A 65 10.44 -15.00 -3.09
C PRO A 65 11.75 -15.60 -2.54
N PRO A 66 12.03 -16.90 -2.79
CA PRO A 66 13.26 -17.53 -2.34
C PRO A 66 14.50 -16.81 -2.93
N ARG A 67 15.44 -16.43 -2.06
CA ARG A 67 16.72 -15.76 -2.38
C ARG A 67 16.59 -14.58 -3.35
N PHE A 68 15.89 -13.51 -2.93
CA PHE A 68 16.11 -12.21 -3.58
C PHE A 68 17.59 -11.82 -3.45
N VAL A 69 18.23 -11.59 -4.60
CA VAL A 69 19.61 -11.12 -4.70
C VAL A 69 19.57 -9.67 -5.20
N PRO A 70 20.04 -8.69 -4.39
CA PRO A 70 20.20 -7.31 -4.80
C PRO A 70 20.97 -7.20 -6.11
N ARG A 71 20.43 -6.46 -7.09
CA ARG A 71 21.13 -6.18 -8.37
C ARG A 71 21.85 -4.84 -8.36
N LEU A 72 21.23 -3.83 -7.75
CA LEU A 72 21.74 -2.47 -7.64
C LEU A 72 22.23 -2.19 -6.22
N ASN A 73 23.19 -1.30 -6.10
CA ASN A 73 23.71 -0.87 -4.81
C ASN A 73 23.03 0.42 -4.36
N PHE A 74 22.11 0.31 -3.40
CA PHE A 74 21.43 1.45 -2.79
C PHE A 74 22.07 1.83 -1.46
N SER A 75 22.14 3.12 -1.17
CA SER A 75 22.67 3.59 0.11
C SER A 75 21.72 3.22 1.26
N ALA A 76 22.23 3.19 2.50
CA ALA A 76 21.36 3.03 3.67
C ALA A 76 20.28 4.13 3.75
N ALA A 77 20.60 5.33 3.26
CA ALA A 77 19.66 6.42 3.16
C ALA A 77 18.55 6.13 2.14
N ASP A 78 18.82 5.41 1.04
CA ASP A 78 17.79 5.04 0.05
C ASP A 78 16.87 3.92 0.55
N LEU A 79 17.42 3.01 1.37
CA LEU A 79 16.72 1.83 1.90
C LEU A 79 15.89 2.13 3.16
N LEU A 80 16.37 3.02 4.02
CA LEU A 80 15.67 3.36 5.26
C LEU A 80 14.72 4.54 5.04
N ARG A 81 13.46 4.23 4.76
CA ARG A 81 12.35 5.21 4.79
C ARG A 81 11.63 5.09 6.13
N ARG A 82 11.83 6.08 7.00
CA ARG A 82 11.03 6.29 8.22
C ARG A 82 10.61 7.75 8.22
N VAL A 83 9.32 7.97 8.38
CA VAL A 83 8.68 9.28 8.41
C VAL A 83 8.06 9.43 9.79
N ASP A 84 8.43 10.50 10.51
CA ASP A 84 7.75 10.88 11.74
C ASP A 84 6.44 11.59 11.38
N PHE A 85 5.47 10.80 10.92
CA PHE A 85 4.22 11.34 10.37
C PHE A 85 3.32 11.83 11.49
N ASN A 86 3.15 13.15 11.56
CA ASN A 86 2.29 13.80 12.54
C ASN A 86 0.91 14.10 11.95
N ILE A 87 -0.03 13.15 12.10
CA ILE A 87 -1.42 13.30 11.64
C ILE A 87 -2.14 14.50 12.28
N LYS A 88 -1.77 14.91 13.50
CA LYS A 88 -2.36 16.06 14.22
C LYS A 88 -1.75 17.40 13.79
N GLY A 89 -0.52 17.35 13.26
CA GLY A 89 0.23 18.48 12.71
C GLY A 89 -0.24 18.85 11.30
N ASP A 90 0.71 19.17 10.43
CA ASP A 90 0.45 19.63 9.06
C ASP A 90 0.78 18.60 7.97
N ASP A 91 1.32 17.46 8.34
CA ASP A 91 1.78 16.43 7.40
C ASP A 91 0.65 15.88 6.54
N LEU A 92 0.92 15.70 5.24
CA LEU A 92 -0.06 15.23 4.26
C LEU A 92 0.51 14.06 3.45
N ILE A 93 -0.20 12.94 3.42
CA ILE A 93 0.09 11.86 2.47
C ILE A 93 -0.57 12.18 1.13
N VAL A 94 0.18 12.09 0.03
CA VAL A 94 -0.32 12.32 -1.34
C VAL A 94 -0.23 11.02 -2.12
N PHE A 95 -1.37 10.41 -2.45
CA PHE A 95 -1.40 9.16 -3.20
C PHE A 95 -1.52 9.41 -4.71
N LEU A 96 -0.40 9.28 -5.42
CA LEU A 96 -0.33 9.27 -6.88
C LEU A 96 -0.81 7.91 -7.39
N HIS A 97 -2.02 7.89 -7.96
CA HIS A 97 -2.67 6.67 -8.43
C HIS A 97 -2.49 6.48 -9.94
N ILE A 98 -1.51 5.66 -10.33
CA ILE A 98 -1.31 5.24 -11.72
C ILE A 98 -2.40 4.24 -12.12
N GLN A 99 -2.92 4.36 -13.34
CA GLN A 99 -3.94 3.45 -13.83
C GLN A 99 -3.44 1.99 -13.78
N LYS A 100 -4.32 1.11 -13.29
CA LYS A 100 -4.18 -0.36 -13.34
C LYS A 100 -3.06 -0.98 -12.48
N THR A 101 -2.52 -0.22 -11.54
CA THR A 101 -1.54 -0.71 -10.56
C THR A 101 -2.18 -1.18 -9.24
N GLY A 102 -3.45 -1.60 -9.26
CA GLY A 102 -4.15 -2.00 -8.03
C GLY A 102 -4.48 -0.84 -7.06
N GLY A 103 -4.25 0.42 -7.46
CA GLY A 103 -4.45 1.59 -6.61
C GLY A 103 -5.88 1.81 -6.10
N THR A 104 -6.89 1.18 -6.71
CA THR A 104 -8.26 1.18 -6.15
C THR A 104 -8.34 0.34 -4.87
N THR A 105 -7.66 -0.80 -4.79
CA THR A 105 -7.60 -1.61 -3.57
C THR A 105 -6.75 -0.91 -2.52
N PHE A 106 -5.55 -0.45 -2.89
CA PHE A 106 -4.67 0.27 -1.97
C PHE A 106 -5.30 1.56 -1.43
N GLY A 107 -5.91 2.38 -2.29
CA GLY A 107 -6.61 3.59 -1.88
C GLY A 107 -7.74 3.31 -0.89
N ARG A 108 -8.46 2.19 -1.03
CA ARG A 108 -9.48 1.78 -0.03
C ARG A 108 -8.83 1.41 1.31
N HIS A 109 -7.66 0.76 1.30
CA HIS A 109 -6.95 0.48 2.54
C HIS A 109 -6.58 1.78 3.28
N LEU A 110 -6.15 2.82 2.55
CA LEU A 110 -5.82 4.12 3.16
C LEU A 110 -7.01 4.77 3.88
N VAL A 111 -8.21 4.69 3.31
CA VAL A 111 -9.40 5.35 3.88
C VAL A 111 -10.24 4.49 4.83
N ARG A 112 -10.07 3.16 4.82
CA ARG A 112 -10.94 2.23 5.58
C ARG A 112 -10.22 1.23 6.46
N ASN A 113 -8.92 1.04 6.28
CA ASN A 113 -8.20 -0.07 6.90
C ASN A 113 -7.02 0.38 7.77
N ILE A 114 -6.77 1.68 7.93
CA ILE A 114 -5.74 2.17 8.86
C ILE A 114 -6.36 2.32 10.25
N GLN A 115 -5.66 1.84 11.28
CA GLN A 115 -6.02 2.06 12.68
C GLN A 115 -5.70 3.51 13.05
N LEU A 116 -6.73 4.34 13.18
CA LEU A 116 -6.62 5.77 13.49
C LEU A 116 -7.39 6.11 14.77
N GLU A 117 -6.94 7.15 15.48
CA GLU A 117 -7.68 7.77 16.60
C GLU A 117 -9.03 8.31 16.10
N GLN A 118 -9.02 9.00 14.96
CA GLN A 118 -10.21 9.45 14.24
C GLN A 118 -10.22 8.81 12.84
N PRO A 119 -11.02 7.75 12.60
CA PRO A 119 -11.14 7.12 11.29
C PRO A 119 -11.72 8.07 10.23
N CYS A 120 -11.49 7.78 8.95
CA CYS A 120 -12.18 8.50 7.89
C CYS A 120 -13.68 8.16 7.89
N GLU A 121 -14.51 9.17 7.63
CA GLU A 121 -15.96 9.00 7.50
C GLU A 121 -16.32 8.65 6.05
N CYS A 122 -16.64 7.38 5.81
CA CYS A 122 -17.05 6.88 4.50
C CYS A 122 -18.55 6.58 4.47
N LYS A 123 -19.37 7.46 3.88
CA LYS A 123 -20.81 7.23 3.74
C LYS A 123 -21.11 6.21 2.64
N ALA A 124 -22.03 5.28 2.88
CA ALA A 124 -22.47 4.32 1.88
C ALA A 124 -23.01 5.05 0.62
N GLY A 125 -22.68 4.54 -0.56
CA GLY A 125 -23.02 5.17 -1.85
C GLY A 125 -22.08 6.31 -2.27
N GLN A 126 -21.34 6.92 -1.35
CA GLN A 126 -20.35 7.96 -1.70
C GLN A 126 -19.00 7.34 -2.07
N LYS A 127 -18.41 7.81 -3.17
CA LYS A 127 -17.07 7.40 -3.60
C LYS A 127 -15.97 8.05 -2.77
N LYS A 128 -16.23 9.23 -2.20
CA LYS A 128 -15.28 10.02 -1.41
C LYS A 128 -15.59 9.87 0.08
N CYS A 129 -14.55 9.72 0.90
CA CYS A 129 -14.61 9.72 2.35
C CYS A 129 -14.02 11.03 2.90
N THR A 130 -14.44 11.42 4.10
CA THR A 130 -13.88 12.57 4.81
C THR A 130 -12.76 12.09 5.72
N CYS A 131 -11.51 12.39 5.38
CA CYS A 131 -10.32 11.95 6.14
C CYS A 131 -9.69 13.12 6.90
N HIS A 132 -10.39 13.60 7.92
CA HIS A 132 -9.94 14.76 8.69
C HIS A 132 -8.97 14.38 9.80
N ARG A 133 -8.09 15.33 10.14
CA ARG A 133 -7.23 15.25 11.32
C ARG A 133 -8.08 15.21 12.60
N PRO A 134 -7.60 14.56 13.68
CA PRO A 134 -8.29 14.60 14.97
C PRO A 134 -8.55 16.05 15.43
N GLY A 135 -9.83 16.40 15.62
CA GLY A 135 -10.24 17.72 16.11
C GLY A 135 -10.11 18.90 15.14
N LYS A 136 -9.82 18.68 13.85
CA LYS A 136 -9.73 19.75 12.82
C LYS A 136 -10.54 19.40 11.57
N GLN A 137 -10.97 20.40 10.81
CA GLN A 137 -11.62 20.22 9.50
C GLN A 137 -10.61 20.28 8.35
N GLU A 138 -9.45 19.64 8.54
CA GLU A 138 -8.36 19.59 7.57
C GLU A 138 -8.05 18.15 7.20
N THR A 139 -7.76 17.89 5.93
CA THR A 139 -7.40 16.54 5.49
C THR A 139 -5.94 16.20 5.79
N TRP A 140 -5.67 14.95 6.18
CA TRP A 140 -4.30 14.40 6.27
C TRP A 140 -3.93 13.51 5.07
N LEU A 141 -4.89 13.25 4.18
CA LEU A 141 -4.74 12.40 3.00
C LEU A 141 -5.26 13.11 1.75
N PHE A 142 -4.41 13.26 0.75
CA PHE A 142 -4.77 13.69 -0.60
C PHE A 142 -4.82 12.47 -1.52
N SER A 143 -6.01 12.11 -1.98
CA SER A 143 -6.23 10.92 -2.81
C SER A 143 -7.60 10.97 -3.48
N ARG A 144 -7.80 10.11 -4.50
CA ARG A 144 -9.11 9.88 -5.12
C ARG A 144 -10.24 9.67 -4.10
N PHE A 145 -10.00 8.93 -3.03
CA PHE A 145 -11.03 8.54 -2.07
C PHE A 145 -11.13 9.47 -0.87
N SER A 146 -10.32 10.52 -0.78
CA SER A 146 -10.40 11.54 0.29
C SER A 146 -10.72 12.92 -0.25
N THR A 147 -9.91 13.44 -1.17
CA THR A 147 -10.07 14.76 -1.79
C THR A 147 -10.78 14.69 -3.15
N GLY A 148 -10.78 13.52 -3.77
CA GLY A 148 -11.27 13.35 -5.14
C GLY A 148 -10.16 13.58 -6.16
N TRP A 149 -10.53 14.05 -7.34
CA TRP A 149 -9.60 14.38 -8.42
C TRP A 149 -9.34 15.88 -8.48
N SER A 150 -9.04 16.51 -7.34
CA SER A 150 -8.90 17.96 -7.23
C SER A 150 -7.78 18.56 -8.08
N CYS A 151 -6.79 17.75 -8.47
CA CYS A 151 -5.68 18.14 -9.36
C CYS A 151 -5.77 17.50 -10.75
N GLY A 152 -6.93 16.96 -11.13
CA GLY A 152 -7.10 16.21 -12.38
C GLY A 152 -7.33 14.71 -12.17
N LEU A 153 -8.04 14.10 -13.12
CA LEU A 153 -8.29 12.66 -13.12
C LEU A 153 -6.97 11.92 -13.31
N HIS A 154 -6.60 11.07 -12.35
CA HIS A 154 -5.31 10.36 -12.36
C HIS A 154 -4.10 11.30 -12.51
N ALA A 155 -4.14 12.44 -11.81
CA ALA A 155 -3.06 13.43 -11.80
C ALA A 155 -1.69 12.76 -11.55
N ASP A 156 -0.75 13.03 -12.44
CA ASP A 156 0.60 12.46 -12.40
C ASP A 156 1.55 13.25 -11.49
N TRP A 157 2.84 12.88 -11.46
CA TRP A 157 3.84 13.55 -10.63
C TRP A 157 3.97 15.03 -10.97
N THR A 158 3.96 15.37 -12.26
CA THR A 158 4.07 16.76 -12.75
C THR A 158 2.85 17.56 -12.33
N GLU A 159 1.65 16.99 -12.48
CA GLU A 159 0.41 17.65 -12.08
C GLU A 159 0.31 17.82 -10.56
N LEU A 160 0.56 16.76 -9.78
CA LEU A 160 0.38 16.79 -8.33
C LEU A 160 1.37 17.72 -7.63
N THR A 161 2.65 17.70 -8.03
CA THR A 161 3.67 18.55 -7.40
C THR A 161 3.43 20.04 -7.63
N ASN A 162 2.84 20.40 -8.77
CA ASN A 162 2.48 21.78 -9.10
C ASN A 162 1.10 22.21 -8.56
N CYS A 163 0.19 21.27 -8.25
CA CYS A 163 -1.19 21.57 -7.86
C CYS A 163 -1.47 21.41 -6.36
N VAL A 164 -0.99 20.33 -5.73
CA VAL A 164 -1.39 19.95 -4.36
C VAL A 164 -1.12 21.05 -3.33
N PRO A 165 0.07 21.70 -3.30
CA PRO A 165 0.32 22.79 -2.35
C PRO A 165 -0.73 23.90 -2.45
N ALA A 166 -1.05 24.36 -3.67
CA ALA A 166 -2.03 25.42 -3.88
C ALA A 166 -3.48 25.03 -3.52
N VAL A 167 -3.83 23.75 -3.64
CA VAL A 167 -5.17 23.26 -3.29
C VAL A 167 -5.36 23.12 -1.77
N VAL A 168 -4.32 22.67 -1.06
CA VAL A 168 -4.43 22.37 0.37
C VAL A 168 -4.06 23.60 1.23
N ASP A 169 -3.20 24.48 0.73
CA ASP A 169 -2.83 25.74 1.38
C ASP A 169 -3.62 26.88 0.74
N SER A 170 -4.85 27.12 1.26
CA SER A 170 -5.68 28.21 0.76
C SER A 170 -4.92 29.56 0.77
N LYS A 171 -5.13 30.40 -0.26
CA LYS A 171 -4.43 31.70 -0.42
C LYS A 171 -4.54 32.64 0.78
N LYS A 172 -5.52 32.45 1.68
CA LYS A 172 -5.74 33.31 2.85
C LYS A 172 -4.78 33.01 4.01
N ASP A 173 -4.20 31.81 4.09
CA ASP A 173 -3.43 31.35 5.26
C ASP A 173 -1.96 31.00 4.96
N ALA A 174 -1.53 31.08 3.69
CA ALA A 174 -0.20 30.64 3.25
C ALA A 174 0.98 31.44 3.85
N LYS A 175 0.75 32.68 4.30
CA LYS A 175 1.82 33.53 4.90
C LYS A 175 2.11 33.21 6.37
N LEU A 176 1.26 32.44 7.06
CA LEU A 176 1.34 32.21 8.51
C LEU A 176 1.49 30.74 8.91
N ARG A 177 1.42 29.80 7.95
CA ARG A 177 1.57 28.36 8.23
C ARG A 177 3.03 27.91 8.09
N PRO A 178 3.52 27.05 9.00
CA PRO A 178 4.77 26.32 8.78
C PRO A 178 4.74 25.59 7.43
N THR A 179 5.91 25.38 6.82
CA THR A 179 6.04 24.57 5.60
C THR A 179 5.42 23.18 5.83
N ARG A 180 4.37 22.86 5.08
CA ARG A 180 3.69 21.57 5.12
C ARG A 180 4.55 20.48 4.49
N ASN A 181 4.65 19.33 5.15
CA ASN A 181 5.34 18.17 4.58
C ASN A 181 4.38 17.37 3.70
N PHE A 182 4.76 17.17 2.44
CA PHE A 182 4.03 16.33 1.48
C PHE A 182 4.74 15.00 1.28
N TYR A 183 4.13 13.92 1.75
CA TYR A 183 4.65 12.56 1.62
C TYR A 183 3.98 11.85 0.45
N TYR A 184 4.62 11.95 -0.71
CA TYR A 184 4.16 11.28 -1.92
C TYR A 184 4.33 9.77 -1.82
N ILE A 185 3.28 9.05 -2.22
CA ILE A 185 3.25 7.60 -2.31
C ILE A 185 2.62 7.12 -3.61
N THR A 186 3.00 5.93 -4.06
CA THR A 186 2.38 5.29 -5.24
C THR A 186 2.37 3.77 -5.15
N ILE A 187 1.72 3.11 -6.11
CA ILE A 187 1.77 1.66 -6.31
C ILE A 187 2.15 1.39 -7.76
N LEU A 188 3.09 0.48 -7.98
CA LEU A 188 3.50 -0.01 -9.29
C LEU A 188 3.06 -1.44 -9.54
N ARG A 189 3.19 -1.85 -10.79
CA ARG A 189 2.85 -3.19 -11.26
C ARG A 189 3.76 -3.56 -12.43
N ASP A 190 4.01 -4.85 -12.56
CA ASP A 190 4.67 -5.44 -13.72
C ASP A 190 4.08 -4.85 -15.03
N PRO A 191 4.91 -4.27 -15.92
CA PRO A 191 4.42 -3.50 -17.05
C PRO A 191 3.53 -4.28 -18.00
N VAL A 192 3.85 -5.55 -18.30
CA VAL A 192 3.03 -6.42 -19.15
C VAL A 192 1.65 -6.63 -18.52
N SER A 193 1.63 -7.05 -17.25
CA SER A 193 0.38 -7.25 -16.49
C SER A 193 -0.45 -5.96 -16.36
N ARG A 194 0.21 -4.82 -16.20
CA ARG A 194 -0.42 -3.50 -16.11
C ARG A 194 -1.02 -3.09 -17.46
N TYR A 195 -0.28 -3.25 -18.55
CA TYR A 195 -0.67 -2.94 -19.92
C TYR A 195 -1.88 -3.77 -20.36
N LEU A 196 -1.84 -5.08 -20.18
CA LEU A 196 -2.98 -5.97 -20.46
C LEU A 196 -4.21 -5.63 -19.61
N SER A 197 -4.00 -5.25 -18.35
CA SER A 197 -5.09 -4.81 -17.49
C SER A 197 -5.73 -3.51 -17.97
N GLU A 198 -4.94 -2.62 -18.58
CA GLU A 198 -5.39 -1.36 -19.18
C GLU A 198 -6.17 -1.62 -20.45
N TRP A 199 -5.62 -2.40 -21.38
CA TRP A 199 -6.31 -2.84 -22.59
C TRP A 199 -7.70 -3.40 -22.26
N ARG A 200 -7.79 -4.38 -21.34
CA ARG A 200 -9.10 -4.94 -20.92
C ARG A 200 -10.02 -3.91 -20.30
N HIS A 201 -9.51 -2.81 -19.75
CA HIS A 201 -10.32 -1.70 -19.22
C HIS A 201 -10.83 -0.78 -20.32
N VAL A 202 -9.97 -0.50 -21.28
CA VAL A 202 -10.27 0.32 -22.45
C VAL A 202 -11.28 -0.39 -23.35
N GLN A 203 -11.08 -1.68 -23.60
CA GLN A 203 -12.00 -2.56 -24.33
C GLN A 203 -13.44 -2.57 -23.77
N ARG A 204 -13.64 -2.17 -22.49
CA ARG A 204 -14.96 -2.04 -21.85
C ARG A 204 -15.39 -0.59 -21.58
N GLY A 205 -14.81 0.37 -22.29
CA GLY A 205 -15.23 1.78 -22.30
C GLY A 205 -14.44 2.72 -21.38
N ALA A 206 -13.32 2.31 -20.79
CA ALA A 206 -12.47 3.26 -20.07
C ALA A 206 -11.64 4.10 -21.04
N THR A 207 -11.71 5.43 -20.88
CA THR A 207 -10.90 6.37 -21.68
C THR A 207 -9.99 7.22 -20.84
N TRP A 208 -10.46 7.59 -19.64
CA TRP A 208 -9.88 8.67 -18.83
C TRP A 208 -9.72 10.00 -19.60
N LYS A 209 -10.58 10.26 -20.59
CA LYS A 209 -10.54 11.46 -21.46
C LYS A 209 -10.68 12.80 -20.72
N ALA A 210 -11.11 12.78 -19.46
CA ALA A 210 -11.18 13.95 -18.58
C ALA A 210 -9.89 14.21 -17.78
N SER A 211 -8.79 13.51 -18.08
CA SER A 211 -7.46 13.81 -17.53
C SER A 211 -6.97 15.13 -18.11
N LEU A 212 -6.36 15.97 -17.28
CA LEU A 212 -5.98 17.32 -17.70
C LEU A 212 -4.61 17.34 -18.39
N HIS A 213 -3.70 16.45 -17.98
CA HIS A 213 -2.34 16.36 -18.52
C HIS A 213 -1.59 17.70 -18.41
N VAL A 214 -1.79 18.43 -17.31
CA VAL A 214 -1.20 19.75 -17.15
C VAL A 214 0.31 19.64 -16.97
N CYS A 215 1.03 20.35 -17.83
CA CYS A 215 2.49 20.52 -17.76
C CYS A 215 2.82 21.95 -18.19
N ASP A 216 3.74 22.61 -17.49
CA ASP A 216 4.07 24.03 -17.67
C ASP A 216 2.85 24.97 -17.71
N GLY A 217 1.85 24.67 -16.86
CA GLY A 217 0.67 25.50 -16.66
C GLY A 217 -0.44 25.35 -17.72
N ARG A 218 -0.32 24.43 -18.68
CA ARG A 218 -1.36 24.19 -19.70
C ARG A 218 -1.59 22.70 -19.98
N SER A 219 -2.74 22.38 -20.53
CA SER A 219 -3.03 21.06 -21.13
C SER A 219 -2.43 20.94 -22.54
N PRO A 220 -2.09 19.72 -23.00
CA PRO A 220 -1.62 19.49 -24.35
C PRO A 220 -2.74 19.74 -25.37
N THR A 221 -2.35 20.14 -26.59
CA THR A 221 -3.28 20.20 -27.74
C THR A 221 -3.56 18.79 -28.28
N SER A 222 -4.58 18.66 -29.14
CA SER A 222 -4.86 17.39 -29.83
C SER A 222 -3.75 16.98 -30.82
N GLU A 223 -2.89 17.91 -31.22
CA GLU A 223 -1.70 17.63 -32.04
C GLU A 223 -0.56 17.04 -31.18
N GLU A 224 -0.37 17.58 -29.97
CA GLU A 224 0.63 17.08 -29.01
C GLU A 224 0.21 15.73 -28.40
N LEU A 225 -1.10 15.50 -28.25
CA LEU A 225 -1.65 14.25 -27.71
C LEU A 225 -2.89 13.80 -28.50
N PRO A 226 -2.69 13.10 -29.64
CA PRO A 226 -3.79 12.55 -30.44
C PRO A 226 -4.58 11.43 -29.75
N SER A 227 -5.82 11.19 -30.19
CA SER A 227 -6.72 10.14 -29.64
C SER A 227 -6.64 8.85 -30.44
N CYS A 228 -6.64 7.68 -29.78
CA CYS A 228 -6.50 6.35 -30.44
C CYS A 228 -7.81 5.82 -31.01
N TYR A 229 -8.87 6.59 -30.80
CA TYR A 229 -10.21 6.22 -31.16
C TYR A 229 -10.97 7.45 -31.62
N SER A 230 -11.92 7.20 -32.50
CA SER A 230 -12.92 8.16 -32.94
C SER A 230 -14.17 8.02 -32.07
N GLY A 231 -14.89 9.13 -31.84
CA GLY A 231 -16.13 9.12 -31.07
C GLY A 231 -15.89 9.13 -29.54
N ASP A 232 -16.74 8.41 -28.81
CA ASP A 232 -16.84 8.58 -27.35
C ASP A 232 -15.80 7.79 -26.55
N ASP A 233 -15.46 6.57 -26.99
CA ASP A 233 -14.52 5.67 -26.34
C ASP A 233 -13.91 4.65 -27.32
N TRP A 234 -13.05 3.77 -26.80
CA TRP A 234 -12.37 2.72 -27.55
C TRP A 234 -12.88 1.32 -27.16
N SER A 235 -14.18 1.22 -26.89
CA SER A 235 -14.83 -0.04 -26.54
C SER A 235 -14.69 -1.07 -27.66
N GLY A 236 -14.50 -2.33 -27.29
CA GLY A 236 -14.37 -3.43 -28.25
C GLY A 236 -13.00 -3.56 -28.92
N CYS A 237 -12.07 -2.63 -28.75
CA CYS A 237 -10.74 -2.72 -29.37
C CYS A 237 -10.04 -4.06 -29.07
N SER A 238 -9.48 -4.65 -30.11
CA SER A 238 -8.61 -5.81 -30.03
C SER A 238 -7.28 -5.44 -29.36
N LEU A 239 -6.52 -6.45 -28.90
CA LEU A 239 -5.18 -6.21 -28.36
C LEU A 239 -4.25 -5.64 -29.44
N GLN A 240 -4.41 -6.09 -30.69
CA GLN A 240 -3.61 -5.63 -31.82
C GLN A 240 -3.83 -4.14 -32.09
N GLU A 241 -5.08 -3.69 -32.25
CA GLU A 241 -5.40 -2.26 -32.41
C GLU A 241 -4.90 -1.42 -31.24
N PHE A 242 -4.95 -1.97 -30.01
CA PHE A 242 -4.45 -1.31 -28.82
C PHE A 242 -2.93 -1.11 -28.86
N MET A 243 -2.18 -2.09 -29.37
CA MET A 243 -0.72 -2.04 -29.53
C MET A 243 -0.29 -1.17 -30.72
N ASP A 244 -1.06 -1.16 -31.80
CA ASP A 244 -0.72 -0.47 -33.05
C ASP A 244 -0.86 1.05 -32.97
N CYS A 245 -1.59 1.58 -31.99
CA CYS A 245 -1.73 3.01 -31.81
C CYS A 245 -0.42 3.64 -31.26
N PRO A 246 0.31 4.48 -32.03
CA PRO A 246 1.63 4.98 -31.61
C PRO A 246 1.56 5.98 -30.46
N TYR A 247 0.43 6.68 -30.31
CA TYR A 247 0.21 7.67 -29.26
C TYR A 247 -0.64 7.12 -28.10
N ASN A 248 -0.73 5.79 -27.95
CA ASN A 248 -1.42 5.15 -26.83
C ASN A 248 -0.74 5.49 -25.49
N LEU A 249 -1.45 6.23 -24.64
CA LEU A 249 -0.98 6.60 -23.30
C LEU A 249 -0.75 5.41 -22.36
N ALA A 250 -1.14 4.19 -22.74
CA ALA A 250 -0.75 2.98 -22.03
C ALA A 250 0.75 2.70 -22.16
N ASN A 251 1.41 3.09 -23.25
CA ASN A 251 2.84 2.90 -23.47
C ASN A 251 3.63 3.71 -22.43
N ASN A 252 4.57 3.05 -21.74
CA ASN A 252 5.45 3.65 -20.73
C ASN A 252 4.72 4.52 -19.70
N ARG A 253 3.51 4.11 -19.31
CA ARG A 253 2.62 4.90 -18.43
C ARG A 253 3.27 5.18 -17.08
N GLN A 254 3.92 4.20 -16.45
CA GLN A 254 4.47 4.39 -15.12
C GLN A 254 5.63 5.39 -15.13
N VAL A 255 6.52 5.30 -16.12
CA VAL A 255 7.60 6.27 -16.32
C VAL A 255 7.04 7.66 -16.60
N ARG A 256 6.13 7.79 -17.58
CA ARG A 256 5.54 9.10 -17.92
C ARG A 256 4.85 9.73 -16.71
N MET A 257 4.12 8.96 -15.91
CA MET A 257 3.37 9.49 -14.77
C MET A 257 4.22 9.74 -13.52
N LEU A 258 5.46 9.27 -13.47
CA LEU A 258 6.38 9.49 -12.35
C LEU A 258 7.48 10.50 -12.68
N ALA A 259 7.77 10.70 -13.95
CA ALA A 259 8.73 11.69 -14.39
C ALA A 259 8.20 13.12 -14.24
N ASP A 260 9.15 14.05 -14.12
CA ASP A 260 8.92 15.45 -14.39
C ASP A 260 8.89 15.67 -15.91
N LEU A 261 7.71 15.93 -16.46
CA LEU A 261 7.53 16.10 -17.90
C LEU A 261 8.06 17.45 -18.40
N SER A 262 8.23 18.45 -17.52
CA SER A 262 8.80 19.76 -17.90
C SER A 262 10.25 19.61 -18.41
N LEU A 263 10.98 18.61 -17.90
CA LEU A 263 12.37 18.32 -18.29
C LEU A 263 12.51 17.92 -19.77
N VAL A 264 11.41 17.51 -20.42
CA VAL A 264 11.41 17.04 -21.81
C VAL A 264 10.49 17.84 -22.73
N GLY A 265 10.13 19.07 -22.33
CA GLY A 265 9.21 19.90 -23.10
C GLY A 265 7.78 19.39 -23.08
N CYS A 266 7.36 18.77 -21.98
CA CYS A 266 6.02 18.23 -21.75
C CYS A 266 5.64 17.17 -22.81
N TYR A 267 4.54 17.42 -23.54
CA TYR A 267 4.01 16.54 -24.58
C TYR A 267 4.49 16.92 -25.99
N ASN A 268 5.32 17.96 -26.13
CA ASN A 268 5.91 18.31 -27.42
C ASN A 268 7.11 17.40 -27.70
N LEU A 269 6.88 16.36 -28.50
CA LEU A 269 7.90 15.36 -28.85
C LEU A 269 9.03 15.90 -29.71
N SER A 270 8.86 17.06 -30.34
CA SER A 270 9.86 17.66 -31.26
C SER A 270 10.97 18.44 -30.55
N VAL A 271 10.86 18.63 -29.22
CA VAL A 271 11.81 19.46 -28.44
C VAL A 271 13.20 18.83 -28.36
N MET A 272 13.29 17.49 -28.38
CA MET A 272 14.57 16.78 -28.32
C MET A 272 14.47 15.39 -28.96
N PRO A 273 15.59 14.77 -29.36
CA PRO A 273 15.61 13.40 -29.89
C PRO A 273 14.99 12.39 -28.92
N GLU A 274 14.31 11.38 -29.47
CA GLU A 274 13.58 10.40 -28.68
C GLU A 274 14.48 9.65 -27.68
N GLU A 275 15.69 9.25 -28.08
CA GLU A 275 16.65 8.57 -27.20
C GLU A 275 17.03 9.42 -25.98
N GLN A 276 17.29 10.72 -26.20
CA GLN A 276 17.58 11.66 -25.12
C GLN A 276 16.37 11.85 -24.22
N ARG A 277 15.18 12.02 -24.81
CA ARG A 277 13.91 12.13 -24.07
C ARG A 277 13.65 10.93 -23.18
N ASN A 278 13.83 9.74 -23.74
CA ASN A 278 13.63 8.46 -23.07
C ASN A 278 14.54 8.31 -21.86
N LYS A 279 15.82 8.68 -22.00
CA LYS A 279 16.79 8.71 -20.89
C LYS A 279 16.38 9.67 -19.79
N VAL A 280 16.05 10.92 -20.13
CA VAL A 280 15.64 11.95 -19.15
C VAL A 280 14.39 11.54 -18.39
N LEU A 281 13.38 11.00 -19.08
CA LEU A 281 12.15 10.51 -18.46
C LEU A 281 12.43 9.37 -17.47
N LEU A 282 13.24 8.39 -17.87
CA LEU A 282 13.53 7.25 -17.03
C LEU A 282 14.35 7.64 -15.79
N ASP A 283 15.37 8.47 -15.96
CA ASP A 283 16.21 8.96 -14.86
C ASP A 283 15.37 9.80 -13.88
N SER A 284 14.49 10.67 -14.40
CA SER A 284 13.55 11.45 -13.60
C SER A 284 12.57 10.55 -12.82
N ALA A 285 11.94 9.57 -13.48
CA ALA A 285 11.01 8.65 -12.83
C ALA A 285 11.67 7.81 -11.72
N LYS A 286 12.90 7.30 -11.96
CA LYS A 286 13.68 6.56 -10.96
C LYS A 286 14.03 7.43 -9.75
N GLU A 287 14.43 8.68 -9.97
CA GLU A 287 14.78 9.60 -8.90
C GLU A 287 13.55 10.01 -8.07
N ASN A 288 12.46 10.38 -8.74
CA ASN A 288 11.20 10.74 -8.09
C ASN A 288 10.64 9.57 -7.27
N LEU A 289 10.59 8.37 -7.83
CA LEU A 289 10.14 7.16 -7.13
C LEU A 289 11.02 6.82 -5.92
N LYS A 290 12.36 6.93 -6.06
CA LYS A 290 13.30 6.69 -4.95
C LYS A 290 13.10 7.69 -3.81
N ARG A 291 12.81 8.95 -4.12
CA ARG A 291 12.58 10.04 -3.15
C ARG A 291 11.21 9.99 -2.48
N MET A 292 10.20 9.36 -3.08
CA MET A 292 8.91 9.17 -2.45
C MET A 292 9.05 8.57 -1.05
N ALA A 293 8.16 8.98 -0.15
CA ALA A 293 8.12 8.47 1.21
C ALA A 293 7.95 6.95 1.21
N PHE A 294 7.07 6.45 0.33
CA PHE A 294 6.78 5.04 0.19
C PHE A 294 6.26 4.72 -1.21
N PHE A 295 6.57 3.52 -1.72
CA PHE A 295 5.81 2.94 -2.82
C PHE A 295 5.63 1.44 -2.59
N GLY A 296 4.56 0.91 -3.15
CA GLY A 296 4.23 -0.51 -3.10
C GLY A 296 4.26 -1.17 -4.47
N LEU A 297 4.26 -2.50 -4.48
CA LEU A 297 4.17 -3.33 -5.68
C LEU A 297 2.94 -4.23 -5.59
N THR A 298 2.19 -4.31 -6.69
CA THR A 298 0.91 -5.04 -6.77
C THR A 298 1.09 -6.53 -6.45
N GLU A 299 2.23 -7.10 -6.82
CA GLU A 299 2.61 -8.50 -6.69
C GLU A 299 3.00 -8.89 -5.27
N PHE A 300 3.22 -7.91 -4.37
CA PHE A 300 3.73 -8.12 -3.03
C PHE A 300 2.86 -7.43 -1.97
N GLN A 301 1.56 -7.76 -1.91
CA GLN A 301 0.59 -7.05 -1.06
C GLN A 301 0.98 -7.02 0.44
N ARG A 302 1.46 -8.13 1.01
CA ARG A 302 1.87 -8.20 2.42
C ARG A 302 3.15 -7.42 2.71
N LYS A 303 4.13 -7.41 1.79
CA LYS A 303 5.34 -6.58 1.92
C LYS A 303 5.04 -5.11 1.75
N THR A 304 4.13 -4.77 0.84
CA THR A 304 3.58 -3.42 0.64
C THR A 304 2.93 -2.92 1.93
N GLN A 305 2.10 -3.76 2.57
CA GLN A 305 1.55 -3.46 3.89
C GLN A 305 2.65 -3.19 4.92
N TYR A 306 3.58 -4.14 5.09
CA TYR A 306 4.68 -4.02 6.05
C TYR A 306 5.47 -2.72 5.88
N LEU A 307 5.92 -2.43 4.66
CA LEU A 307 6.73 -1.25 4.39
C LEU A 307 5.95 0.05 4.62
N PHE A 308 4.66 0.11 4.29
CA PHE A 308 3.83 1.27 4.61
C PHE A 308 3.74 1.47 6.12
N GLU A 309 3.43 0.40 6.86
CA GLU A 309 3.29 0.42 8.32
C GLU A 309 4.58 0.93 8.99
N LYS A 310 5.74 0.41 8.56
CA LYS A 310 7.05 0.82 9.10
C LYS A 310 7.48 2.22 8.65
N THR A 311 7.08 2.66 7.47
CA THR A 311 7.43 3.99 6.96
C THR A 311 6.72 5.06 7.76
N PHE A 312 5.40 4.94 7.95
CA PHE A 312 4.58 5.97 8.60
C PHE A 312 4.29 5.71 10.07
N ASN A 313 4.82 4.61 10.64
CA ASN A 313 4.51 4.14 11.98
C ASN A 313 2.99 4.00 12.23
N MET A 314 2.28 3.47 11.23
CA MET A 314 0.84 3.21 11.26
C MET A 314 0.60 1.70 11.18
N ASN A 315 -0.59 1.24 11.58
CA ASN A 315 -0.97 -0.17 11.43
C ASN A 315 -2.25 -0.28 10.63
N PHE A 316 -2.35 -1.30 9.79
CA PHE A 316 -3.63 -1.67 9.20
C PHE A 316 -4.42 -2.60 10.14
N ILE A 317 -5.74 -2.48 10.11
CA ILE A 317 -6.68 -3.27 10.92
C ILE A 317 -6.71 -4.71 10.41
N SER A 318 -6.92 -4.88 9.09
CA SER A 318 -6.96 -6.17 8.42
C SER A 318 -5.74 -6.38 7.52
N PRO A 319 -5.20 -7.61 7.44
CA PRO A 319 -4.09 -7.92 6.56
C PRO A 319 -4.48 -7.74 5.08
N PHE A 320 -3.54 -7.26 4.27
CA PHE A 320 -3.72 -7.21 2.83
C PHE A 320 -3.73 -8.62 2.25
N THR A 321 -4.55 -8.84 1.24
CA THR A 321 -4.75 -10.14 0.58
C THR A 321 -4.18 -10.10 -0.83
N GLN A 322 -3.41 -11.12 -1.20
CA GLN A 322 -2.86 -11.27 -2.55
C GLN A 322 -3.92 -11.88 -3.47
N TYR A 323 -4.28 -11.18 -4.53
CA TYR A 323 -5.20 -11.67 -5.57
C TYR A 323 -4.45 -11.85 -6.89
N ASN A 324 -4.00 -13.08 -7.16
CA ASN A 324 -3.27 -13.38 -8.39
C ASN A 324 -4.19 -13.60 -9.59
N SER A 325 -5.44 -14.04 -9.36
CA SER A 325 -6.47 -14.19 -10.39
C SER A 325 -7.03 -12.82 -10.81
N THR A 326 -6.29 -12.11 -11.66
CA THR A 326 -6.68 -10.80 -12.19
C THR A 326 -7.18 -10.93 -13.64
N ARG A 327 -7.86 -9.90 -14.14
CA ARG A 327 -8.25 -9.85 -15.57
C ARG A 327 -7.05 -9.85 -16.53
N ALA A 328 -5.85 -9.51 -16.05
CA ALA A 328 -4.63 -9.58 -16.85
C ALA A 328 -4.09 -11.01 -16.90
N SER A 329 -4.09 -11.73 -15.76
CA SER A 329 -3.64 -13.12 -15.69
C SER A 329 -4.58 -14.10 -16.40
N SER A 330 -5.80 -13.68 -16.74
CA SER A 330 -6.73 -14.46 -17.56
C SER A 330 -6.56 -14.24 -19.06
N VAL A 331 -5.66 -13.34 -19.48
CA VAL A 331 -5.33 -13.18 -20.90
C VAL A 331 -4.19 -14.14 -21.21
N ASP A 332 -4.47 -15.11 -22.06
CA ASP A 332 -3.42 -15.94 -22.65
C ASP A 332 -2.81 -15.17 -23.82
N ILE A 333 -1.49 -14.96 -23.79
CA ILE A 333 -0.74 -14.31 -24.85
C ILE A 333 0.46 -15.19 -25.19
N ASP A 334 0.80 -15.24 -26.48
CA ASP A 334 2.00 -15.93 -26.91
C ASP A 334 3.27 -15.11 -26.59
N LYS A 335 4.42 -15.76 -26.74
CA LYS A 335 5.71 -15.15 -26.41
C LYS A 335 6.05 -13.96 -27.31
N GLU A 336 5.56 -13.96 -28.55
CA GLU A 336 5.79 -12.87 -29.50
C GLU A 336 5.00 -11.62 -29.09
N THR A 337 3.71 -11.77 -28.77
CA THR A 337 2.88 -10.69 -28.24
C THR A 337 3.46 -10.16 -26.93
N GLN A 338 3.93 -11.03 -26.03
CA GLN A 338 4.57 -10.59 -24.79
C GLN A 338 5.80 -9.71 -25.07
N LYS A 339 6.71 -10.15 -25.94
CA LYS A 339 7.90 -9.36 -26.32
C LYS A 339 7.53 -8.04 -26.96
N HIS A 340 6.47 -8.01 -27.77
CA HIS A 340 6.00 -6.76 -28.38
C HIS A 340 5.47 -5.78 -27.32
N ILE A 341 4.70 -6.26 -26.33
CA ILE A 341 4.26 -5.43 -25.19
C ILE A 341 5.45 -4.94 -24.36
N GLU A 342 6.44 -5.81 -24.10
CA GLU A 342 7.68 -5.42 -23.42
C GLU A 342 8.42 -4.32 -24.19
N ALA A 343 8.49 -4.41 -25.52
CA ALA A 343 9.10 -3.40 -26.37
C ALA A 343 8.33 -2.07 -26.36
N LEU A 344 6.98 -2.09 -26.40
CA LEU A 344 6.16 -0.88 -26.26
C LEU A 344 6.29 -0.21 -24.87
N ASN A 345 6.69 -0.98 -23.87
CA ASN A 345 6.80 -0.55 -22.47
C ASN A 345 8.24 -0.62 -21.95
N PHE A 346 9.24 -0.50 -22.82
CA PHE A 346 10.65 -0.74 -22.47
C PHE A 346 11.17 0.17 -21.33
N LEU A 347 10.71 1.43 -21.24
CA LEU A 347 11.06 2.30 -20.12
C LEU A 347 10.39 1.83 -18.83
N ASP A 348 9.12 1.44 -18.91
CA ASP A 348 8.39 0.87 -17.77
C ASP A 348 9.03 -0.45 -17.29
N MET A 349 9.56 -1.28 -18.21
CA MET A 349 10.31 -2.51 -17.88
C MET A 349 11.55 -2.17 -17.05
N GLU A 350 12.36 -1.21 -17.50
CA GLU A 350 13.56 -0.81 -16.77
C GLU A 350 13.24 -0.12 -15.43
N LEU A 351 12.21 0.72 -15.39
CA LEU A 351 11.72 1.34 -14.15
C LEU A 351 11.23 0.28 -13.17
N TYR A 352 10.47 -0.71 -13.62
CA TYR A 352 9.91 -1.74 -12.75
C TYR A 352 10.99 -2.66 -12.19
N ASP A 353 11.99 -3.04 -12.98
CA ASP A 353 13.15 -3.80 -12.50
C ASP A 353 13.91 -3.03 -11.42
N TYR A 354 14.18 -1.73 -11.65
CA TYR A 354 14.76 -0.84 -10.65
C TYR A 354 13.89 -0.75 -9.37
N ALA A 355 12.58 -0.54 -9.54
CA ALA A 355 11.65 -0.39 -8.43
C ALA A 355 11.52 -1.68 -7.61
N LYS A 356 11.51 -2.84 -8.25
CA LYS A 356 11.44 -4.15 -7.62
C LYS A 356 12.68 -4.45 -6.80
N ASP A 357 13.85 -4.16 -7.35
CA ASP A 357 15.12 -4.31 -6.62
C ASP A 357 15.15 -3.39 -5.39
N LEU A 358 14.86 -2.10 -5.56
CA LEU A 358 14.79 -1.13 -4.45
C LEU A 358 13.76 -1.55 -3.39
N PHE A 359 12.57 -1.97 -3.80
CA PHE A 359 11.48 -2.36 -2.89
C PHE A 359 11.82 -3.58 -2.03
N LEU A 360 12.37 -4.63 -2.66
CA LEU A 360 12.73 -5.85 -1.94
C LEU A 360 13.95 -5.61 -1.04
N GLN A 361 14.92 -4.77 -1.46
CA GLN A 361 16.01 -4.34 -0.57
C GLN A 361 15.49 -3.52 0.61
N ARG A 362 14.57 -2.56 0.40
CA ARG A 362 13.91 -1.80 1.49
C ARG A 362 13.25 -2.72 2.49
N TYR A 363 12.51 -3.71 2.00
CA TYR A 363 11.85 -4.72 2.83
C TYR A 363 12.88 -5.48 3.67
N GLN A 364 13.89 -6.09 3.04
CA GLN A 364 14.92 -6.87 3.75
C GLN A 364 15.70 -6.02 4.76
N PHE A 365 16.11 -4.80 4.37
CA PHE A 365 16.86 -3.90 5.24
C PHE A 365 16.06 -3.54 6.50
N MET A 366 14.78 -3.21 6.34
CA MET A 366 13.89 -2.90 7.47
C MET A 366 13.67 -4.11 8.38
N ARG A 367 13.45 -5.31 7.81
CA ARG A 367 13.31 -6.56 8.56
C ARG A 367 14.57 -6.87 9.38
N GLN A 368 15.75 -6.74 8.77
CA GLN A 368 17.02 -6.94 9.45
C GLN A 368 17.22 -5.96 10.61
N LYS A 369 16.94 -4.67 10.40
CA LYS A 369 17.00 -3.64 11.45
C LYS A 369 16.06 -3.96 12.60
N GLU A 370 14.82 -4.35 12.33
CA GLU A 370 13.83 -4.73 13.34
C GLU A 370 14.30 -5.96 14.16
N HIS A 371 14.85 -6.98 13.50
CA HIS A 371 15.41 -8.14 14.18
C HIS A 371 16.63 -7.78 15.05
N GLN A 372 17.52 -6.90 14.57
CA GLN A 372 18.65 -6.41 15.34
C GLN A 372 18.20 -5.62 16.59
N GLU A 373 17.24 -4.71 16.43
CA GLU A 373 16.65 -3.95 17.54
C GLU A 373 15.99 -4.89 18.57
N ALA A 374 15.23 -5.88 18.12
CA ALA A 374 14.60 -6.88 18.99
C ALA A 374 15.63 -7.74 19.75
N ARG A 375 16.73 -8.15 19.08
CA ARG A 375 17.84 -8.86 19.73
C ARG A 375 18.51 -8.00 20.80
N ARG A 376 18.76 -6.72 20.51
CA ARG A 376 19.37 -5.77 21.47
C ARG A 376 18.47 -5.59 22.70
N LYS A 377 17.18 -5.33 22.51
CA LYS A 377 16.20 -5.21 23.61
C LYS A 377 16.16 -6.47 24.49
N ARG A 378 16.19 -7.68 23.89
CA ARG A 378 16.24 -8.94 24.65
C ARG A 378 17.53 -9.10 25.45
N GLN A 379 18.67 -8.68 24.90
CA GLN A 379 19.95 -8.71 25.62
C GLN A 379 19.95 -7.73 26.79
N GLU A 380 19.43 -6.51 26.61
CA GLU A 380 19.28 -5.53 27.69
C GLU A 380 18.35 -6.01 28.80
N GLN A 381 17.20 -6.60 28.46
CA GLN A 381 16.28 -7.20 29.43
C GLN A 381 16.95 -8.34 30.22
N ARG A 382 17.72 -9.21 29.55
CA ARG A 382 18.49 -10.27 30.21
C ARG A 382 19.56 -9.71 31.16
N LYS A 383 20.25 -8.63 30.78
CA LYS A 383 21.22 -7.95 31.65
C LYS A 383 20.55 -7.36 32.89
N LYS A 384 19.41 -6.66 32.72
CA LYS A 384 18.63 -6.10 33.83
C LYS A 384 18.12 -7.19 34.78
N ALA A 385 17.59 -8.30 34.25
CA ALA A 385 17.12 -9.43 35.06
C ALA A 385 18.26 -10.06 35.89
N LYS A 386 19.45 -10.24 35.30
CA LYS A 386 20.64 -10.72 36.03
C LYS A 386 21.07 -9.76 37.14
N GLN A 387 21.02 -8.45 36.90
CA GLN A 387 21.36 -7.45 37.92
C GLN A 387 20.37 -7.46 39.10
N VAL A 388 19.07 -7.59 38.82
CA VAL A 388 18.04 -7.71 39.86
C VAL A 388 18.27 -8.98 40.68
N HIS A 389 18.48 -10.12 40.02
CA HIS A 389 18.72 -11.39 40.71
C HIS A 389 19.97 -11.35 41.61
N ASN A 390 21.08 -10.78 41.12
CA ASN A 390 22.29 -10.62 41.93
C ASN A 390 22.08 -9.67 43.13
N LYS A 391 21.22 -8.65 42.99
CA LYS A 391 20.88 -7.72 44.07
C LYS A 391 19.97 -8.37 45.13
N GLU A 392 19.02 -9.19 44.71
CA GLU A 392 18.19 -9.99 45.61
C GLU A 392 19.01 -11.03 46.38
N GLN A 393 19.94 -11.69 45.69
CA GLN A 393 20.82 -12.69 46.31
C GLN A 393 21.81 -12.08 47.30
N SER A 394 22.36 -10.89 47.01
CA SER A 394 23.20 -10.15 47.98
C SER A 394 22.41 -9.65 49.19
N ASN A 395 21.18 -9.16 49.01
CA ASN A 395 20.30 -8.79 50.12
C ASN A 395 19.86 -10.00 50.97
N MET A 396 19.59 -11.15 50.36
CA MET A 396 19.30 -12.37 51.12
C MET A 396 20.51 -12.78 51.96
N ASN A 397 21.70 -12.83 51.36
CA ASN A 397 22.93 -13.17 52.08
C ASN A 397 23.21 -12.21 53.24
N SER A 398 23.02 -10.89 53.05
CA SER A 398 23.19 -9.92 54.16
C SER A 398 22.17 -10.10 55.28
N THR A 399 20.95 -10.54 54.95
CA THR A 399 19.90 -10.81 55.95
C THR A 399 20.22 -12.09 56.73
N THR A 400 20.74 -13.11 56.05
CA THR A 400 21.18 -14.37 56.68
C THR A 400 22.38 -14.14 57.61
N ASP A 401 23.37 -13.35 57.19
CA ASP A 401 24.51 -12.96 58.03
C ASP A 401 24.06 -12.14 59.26
N TYR A 402 23.06 -11.27 59.11
CA TYR A 402 22.52 -10.50 60.23
C TYR A 402 21.82 -11.40 61.27
N ILE A 403 21.01 -12.36 60.82
CA ILE A 403 20.30 -13.31 61.70
C ILE A 403 21.30 -14.25 62.40
N GLY A 404 22.29 -14.78 61.68
CA GLY A 404 23.32 -15.64 62.26
C GLY A 404 24.18 -14.94 63.32
N ASN A 405 24.48 -13.65 63.13
CA ASN A 405 25.18 -12.87 64.14
C ASN A 405 24.30 -12.64 65.39
N VAL A 406 23.00 -12.38 65.26
CA VAL A 406 22.11 -12.14 66.42
C VAL A 406 21.92 -13.39 67.29
N GLU A 407 21.95 -14.59 66.71
CA GLU A 407 21.88 -15.86 67.46
C GLU A 407 23.14 -16.16 68.28
N GLN A 408 24.28 -15.55 67.94
CA GLN A 408 25.56 -15.75 68.64
C GLN A 408 25.71 -14.87 69.90
N TRP A 409 24.78 -13.94 70.15
CA TRP A 409 24.75 -13.05 71.33
C TRP A 409 23.62 -13.40 72.32
N ARG A 410 22.96 -14.54 72.15
CA ARG A 410 22.07 -15.16 73.15
C ARG A 410 22.78 -16.31 73.83
#